data_AF-A0A1N7IPK9-F1
#
_entry.id   AF-A0A1N7IPK9-F1
#
_cell.length_a   1.000
_cell.length_b   1.000
_cell.length_c   1.000
_cell.angle_alpha   90.00
_cell.angle_beta   90.00
_cell.angle_gamma   90.00
#
_symmetry.space_group_name_H-M   'P 1'
#
loop_
_entity.id
_entity.type
_entity.pdbx_description
1 polymer ?
#
loop_
_entity_poly.entity_id
_entity_poly.type
_entity_poly.pdbx_seq_one_letter_code
_entity_poly.pdbx_strand_id
1 'polypeptide(L)' 'MDAMISILLLLIANFTISWTRQLGTGWIRILLSVFAVLLLIPAFLFGFRALM' A
#
# COMPACT_ATOMS: atom_id res chain seq x y z
N MET A 1 -5.92 1.56 17.88
CA MET A 1 -4.91 0.62 17.32
C MET A 1 -5.07 0.51 15.80
N ASP A 2 -6.30 0.37 15.32
CA ASP A 2 -6.66 0.26 13.90
C ASP A 2 -6.18 1.44 13.03
N ALA A 3 -6.25 2.67 13.55
CA ALA A 3 -5.69 3.84 12.88
C ALA A 3 -4.16 3.74 12.69
N MET A 4 -3.44 3.22 13.69
CA MET A 4 -1.98 3.02 13.61
C MET A 4 -1.63 1.98 12.55
N ILE A 5 -2.40 0.89 12.48
CA ILE A 5 -2.25 -0.18 11.48
C ILE A 5 -2.54 0.37 10.08
N SER A 6 -3.59 1.17 9.92
CA SER A 6 -3.93 1.84 8.67
C SER A 6 -2.81 2.78 8.21
N ILE A 7 -2.24 3.59 9.10
CA ILE A 7 -1.14 4.50 8.78
C ILE A 7 0.11 3.71 8.35
N LEU A 8 0.45 2.63 9.06
CA LEU A 8 1.57 1.75 8.70
C LEU A 8 1.38 1.08 7.35
N LEU A 9 0.19 0.55 7.06
CA LEU A 9 -0.13 -0.06 5.77
C LEU A 9 -0.05 0.96 4.62
N LEU A 10 -0.58 2.17 4.84
CA LEU A 10 -0.48 3.26 3.86
C LEU A 10 0.98 3.68 3.63
N LEU A 11 1.80 3.72 4.68
CA LEU A 11 3.23 4.05 4.57
C LEU A 11 3.95 3.00 3.70
N ILE A 12 3.72 1.71 3.96
CA ILE A 12 4.30 0.62 3.17
C ILE A 12 3.83 0.69 1.72
N ALA A 13 2.52 0.84 1.49
CA ALA A 13 1.96 0.96 0.15
C ALA A 13 2.57 2.15 -0.61
N ASN A 14 2.71 3.30 0.04
CA ASN A 14 3.28 4.50 -0.57
C ASN A 14 4.77 4.32 -0.90
N PHE A 15 5.53 3.66 -0.01
CA PHE A 15 6.92 3.31 -0.27
C PHE A 15 7.05 2.34 -1.46
N THR A 16 6.22 1.30 -1.51
CA THR A 16 6.18 0.34 -2.63
C THR A 16 5.87 1.05 -3.95
N ILE A 17 4.89 1.98 -3.97
CA ILE A 17 4.52 2.75 -5.16
C ILE A 17 5.68 3.65 -5.62
N SER A 18 6.29 4.37 -4.69
CA SER A 18 7.44 5.23 -5.00
C SER A 18 8.63 4.42 -5.54
N TRP A 19 8.91 3.28 -4.91
CA TRP A 19 9.96 2.34 -5.33
C TRP A 19 9.68 1.76 -6.73
N THR A 20 8.44 1.38 -7.03
CA THR A 20 8.06 0.92 -8.38
C THR A 20 8.20 1.97 -9.47
N ARG A 21 8.12 3.26 -9.12
CA ARG A 21 8.32 4.34 -10.08
C ARG A 21 9.79 4.53 -10.46
N GLN A 22 10.71 4.18 -9.55
CA GLN A 22 12.14 4.24 -9.81
C GLN A 22 12.67 3.00 -10.55
N LEU A 23 12.02 1.85 -10.37
CA LEU A 23 12.31 0.65 -11.15
C LEU A 23 11.89 0.86 -12.62
N GLY A 24 12.84 0.66 -13.54
CA GLY A 24 12.59 0.69 -14.98
C GLY A 24 11.55 -0.34 -15.44
N THR A 25 11.17 -0.28 -16.72
CA THR A 25 10.17 -1.18 -17.32
C THR A 25 10.60 -2.64 -17.21
N GLY A 26 9.91 -3.41 -16.35
CA GLY A 26 10.15 -4.83 -16.15
C GLY A 26 9.03 -5.50 -15.35
N TRP A 27 8.98 -6.83 -15.37
CA TRP A 27 7.98 -7.66 -14.70
C TRP A 27 7.86 -7.37 -13.19
N ILE A 28 8.97 -6.98 -12.56
CA ILE A 28 9.03 -6.61 -11.13
C ILE A 28 8.13 -5.41 -10.82
N ARG A 29 8.02 -4.44 -11.73
CA ARG A 29 7.14 -3.27 -11.57
C ARG A 29 5.68 -3.67 -11.50
N ILE A 30 5.26 -4.65 -12.31
CA ILE A 30 3.88 -5.15 -12.36
C ILE A 30 3.56 -5.87 -11.05
N LEU A 31 4.44 -6.79 -10.62
CA LEU A 31 4.29 -7.53 -9.36
C LEU A 31 4.16 -6.59 -8.16
N LEU A 32 5.04 -5.61 -8.04
CA LEU A 32 5.00 -4.63 -6.95
C LEU A 32 3.78 -3.69 -7.05
N SER A 33 3.31 -3.35 -8.25
CA SER A 33 2.09 -2.53 -8.42
C SER A 33 0.85 -3.31 -7.96
N VAL A 34 0.75 -4.59 -8.32
CA VAL A 34 -0.34 -5.47 -7.86
C VAL A 34 -0.27 -5.62 -6.33
N PHE A 35 0.92 -5.80 -5.78
CA PHE A 35 1.11 -5.89 -4.33
C PHE A 35 0.72 -4.61 -3.60
N ALA A 36 1.08 -3.44 -4.14
CA ALA A 36 0.69 -2.15 -3.57
C ALA A 36 -0.84 -1.94 -3.58
N VAL A 37 -1.53 -2.38 -4.64
CA VAL A 37 -2.99 -2.32 -4.72
C VAL A 37 -3.63 -3.26 -3.69
N LEU A 38 -3.08 -4.46 -3.52
CA LEU A 38 -3.56 -5.40 -2.49
C LEU A 38 -3.38 -4.87 -1.07
N LEU A 39 -2.32 -4.09 -0.81
CA LEU A 39 -2.08 -3.44 0.50
C LEU A 39 -3.04 -2.27 0.76
N LEU A 40 -3.52 -1.60 -0.30
CA LEU A 40 -4.48 -0.50 -0.14
C LEU A 40 -5.85 -0.99 0.38
N ILE A 41 -6.29 -2.19 0.01
CA ILE A 41 -7.57 -2.76 0.47
C ILE A 41 -7.65 -2.89 2.00
N PRO A 42 -6.74 -3.62 2.69
CA PRO A 42 -6.76 -3.71 4.14
C PRO A 42 -6.49 -2.37 4.79
N ALA A 43 -5.63 -1.51 4.21
CA ALA A 43 -5.41 -0.16 4.72
C ALA A 43 -6.71 0.65 4.75
N PHE A 44 -7.50 0.58 3.68
CA PHE A 44 -8.79 1.28 3.59
C PHE A 44 -9.82 0.72 4.57
N LEU A 45 -9.85 -0.61 4.75
CA LEU A 45 -10.75 -1.26 5.71
C LEU A 45 -10.42 -0.88 7.16
N PHE A 46 -9.14 -0.92 7.54
CA PHE A 46 -8.70 -0.50 8.88
C PHE A 46 -8.91 1.00 9.10
N GLY A 47 -8.69 1.83 8.08
CA GLY A 47 -8.94 3.27 8.14
C GLY A 47 -10.42 3.59 8.30
N PHE A 48 -11.29 2.94 7.53
CA PHE A 48 -12.74 3.10 7.65
C PHE A 48 -13.24 2.64 9.02
N ARG A 49 -12.76 1.49 9.50
CA ARG A 49 -13.10 0.96 10.82
C ARG A 49 -12.58 1.85 11.97
N ALA A 50 -11.52 2.61 11.75
CA ALA A 50 -11.00 3.56 12.72
C ALA A 50 -11.79 4.89 12.75
N LEU A 51 -12.56 5.19 11.70
CA LEU A 51 -13.38 6.40 11.58
C LEU A 51 -14.82 6.21 12.08
N MET A 52 -15.35 4.98 12.01
CA MET A 52 -16.61 4.57 12.66
C MET A 52 -16.42 4.41 14.16
#